data_AF-A0A7V9P447-F1
#
_entry.id   AF-A0A7V9P447-F1
#
_cell.length_a   1.000
_cell.length_b   1.000
_cell.length_c   1.000
_cell.angle_alpha   90.00
_cell.angle_beta   90.00
_cell.angle_gamma   90.00
#
_symmetry.space_group_name_H-M   'P 1'
#
loop_
_entity.id
_entity.type
_entity.pdbx_description
1 polymer ?
#
loop_
_entity_poly.entity_id
_entity_poly.type
_entity_poly.pdbx_seq_one_letter_code
_entity_poly.pdbx_strand_id
1 'polypeptide(L)'
;MAVGRSGYCGVAAVGGGETSVGMAVAERTRFAGESAAALFARMVASLPAVREATAGSARTTAIRGLAPLARRVRRVSGPGYLLVGDAAGSTDPFTGEGVFRALRGAELAAAAVTRALAHPGLLPDGYAAARREAFAAKELACLGLQVALAAPNLFDHCLRRAGSRERAARTLAGVFGDYLPAQAALRPSVLADLVRP
;
A
#
# COMPACT_ATOMS: atom_id res chain seq x y z
N MET A 1 -10.23 -4.08 -5.80
CA MET A 1 -10.28 -3.74 -4.36
C MET A 1 -11.71 -3.44 -3.97
N ALA A 2 -12.20 -4.01 -2.86
CA ALA A 2 -13.50 -3.71 -2.27
C ALA A 2 -13.28 -3.07 -0.89
N VAL A 3 -13.92 -1.94 -0.61
CA VAL A 3 -13.76 -1.18 0.64
C VAL A 3 -15.05 -1.23 1.43
N GLY A 4 -14.93 -1.47 2.74
CA GLY A 4 -16.05 -1.47 3.68
C GLY A 4 -15.72 -0.70 4.95
N ARG A 5 -16.67 -0.64 5.88
CA ARG A 5 -16.54 0.14 7.12
C ARG A 5 -15.49 -0.39 8.09
N SER A 6 -15.19 -1.68 8.04
CA SER A 6 -14.26 -2.36 8.98
C SER A 6 -12.93 -2.74 8.35
N GLY A 7 -12.69 -2.36 7.10
CA GLY A 7 -11.50 -2.75 6.35
C GLY A 7 -11.75 -2.81 4.85
N TYR A 8 -10.77 -3.37 4.14
CA TYR A 8 -10.84 -3.55 2.70
C TYR A 8 -10.31 -4.92 2.31
N CYS A 9 -10.68 -5.37 1.11
CA CYS A 9 -10.34 -6.67 0.56
C CYS A 9 -9.85 -6.54 -0.89
N GLY A 10 -8.73 -7.20 -1.17
CA GLY A 10 -8.19 -7.42 -2.50
C GLY A 10 -8.48 -8.83 -2.97
N VAL A 11 -8.89 -8.95 -4.23
CA VAL A 11 -9.14 -10.22 -4.92
C VAL A 11 -8.31 -10.18 -6.19
N ALA A 12 -7.42 -11.16 -6.39
CA ALA A 12 -6.52 -11.22 -7.53
C ALA A 12 -6.38 -12.66 -8.02
N ALA A 13 -6.59 -12.88 -9.33
CA ALA A 13 -6.31 -14.17 -9.94
C ALA A 13 -4.81 -14.45 -9.91
N VAL A 14 -4.41 -15.66 -9.52
CA VAL A 14 -3.00 -16.08 -9.44
C VAL A 14 -2.63 -17.16 -10.45
N GLY A 15 -3.58 -17.56 -11.31
CA GLY A 15 -3.43 -18.62 -12.30
C GLY A 15 -3.93 -19.97 -11.79
N GLY A 16 -4.02 -20.96 -12.68
CA GLY A 16 -4.43 -22.33 -12.32
C GLY A 16 -5.87 -22.47 -11.79
N GLY A 17 -6.74 -21.49 -12.06
CA GLY A 17 -8.08 -21.43 -11.48
C GLY A 17 -8.12 -20.96 -10.02
N GLU A 18 -6.98 -20.52 -9.47
CA GLU A 18 -6.89 -20.00 -8.10
C GLU A 18 -6.98 -18.47 -8.06
N THR A 19 -7.54 -17.98 -6.95
CA THR A 19 -7.66 -16.56 -6.64
C THR A 19 -7.13 -16.30 -5.24
N SER A 20 -6.20 -15.36 -5.13
CA SER A 20 -5.74 -14.85 -3.85
C SER A 20 -6.73 -13.82 -3.31
N VAL A 21 -7.09 -13.96 -2.04
CA VAL A 21 -7.98 -13.04 -1.34
C VAL A 21 -7.25 -12.55 -0.10
N GLY A 22 -6.94 -11.25 -0.08
CA GLY A 22 -6.26 -10.59 1.01
C GLY A 22 -7.14 -9.52 1.64
N MET A 23 -7.09 -9.36 2.96
CA MET A 23 -7.84 -8.32 3.65
C MET A 23 -6.98 -7.57 4.66
N ALA A 24 -7.23 -6.28 4.77
CA ALA A 24 -6.77 -5.47 5.89
C ALA A 24 -7.98 -5.04 6.70
N VAL A 25 -7.92 -5.33 8.00
CA VAL A 25 -8.97 -4.99 8.97
C VAL A 25 -8.49 -3.86 9.85
N ALA A 26 -9.39 -2.96 10.24
CA ALA A 26 -9.06 -1.91 11.17
C ALA A 26 -8.66 -2.51 12.53
N GLU A 27 -7.66 -1.94 13.20
CA GLU A 27 -7.16 -2.44 14.50
C GLU A 27 -8.26 -2.53 15.58
N ARG A 28 -9.26 -1.65 15.49
CA ARG A 28 -10.45 -1.62 16.37
C ARG A 28 -11.39 -2.81 16.12
N THR A 29 -11.32 -3.42 14.95
CA THR A 29 -12.00 -4.68 14.62
C THR A 29 -11.21 -5.82 15.27
N ARG A 30 -11.21 -5.84 16.61
CA ARG A 30 -10.51 -6.85 17.40
C ARG A 30 -11.06 -8.23 17.03
N PHE A 31 -10.17 -9.22 16.98
CA PHE A 31 -10.54 -10.62 17.17
C PHE A 31 -11.29 -10.69 18.50
N ALA A 32 -12.62 -10.67 18.49
CA ALA A 32 -13.44 -10.73 19.70
C ALA A 32 -13.44 -12.17 20.27
N GLY A 33 -12.24 -12.76 20.44
CA GLY A 33 -12.04 -14.20 20.62
C GLY A 33 -12.27 -15.04 19.36
N GLU A 34 -12.64 -14.43 18.23
CA GLU A 34 -12.88 -15.16 16.97
C GLU A 34 -11.58 -15.60 16.28
N SER A 35 -11.62 -16.74 15.57
CA SER A 35 -10.49 -17.20 14.77
C SER A 35 -10.30 -16.33 13.53
N ALA A 36 -9.08 -16.29 12.98
CA ALA A 36 -8.80 -15.58 11.73
C ALA A 36 -9.69 -16.08 10.57
N ALA A 37 -10.07 -17.35 10.58
CA ALA A 37 -10.99 -17.91 9.59
C ALA A 37 -12.42 -17.39 9.73
N ALA A 38 -12.92 -17.25 10.95
CA ALA A 38 -14.24 -16.69 11.20
C ALA A 38 -14.29 -15.21 10.82
N LEU A 39 -13.27 -14.43 11.22
CA LEU A 39 -13.13 -13.03 10.83
C LEU A 39 -13.11 -12.88 9.30
N PHE A 40 -12.31 -13.69 8.61
CA PHE A 40 -12.23 -13.67 7.16
C PHE A 40 -13.58 -13.93 6.49
N ALA A 41 -14.30 -14.98 6.92
CA ALA A 41 -15.61 -15.32 6.38
C ALA A 41 -16.63 -14.18 6.60
N ARG A 42 -16.64 -13.59 7.80
CA ARG A 42 -17.50 -12.43 8.13
C ARG A 42 -17.19 -11.21 7.26
N MET A 43 -15.91 -10.93 7.03
CA MET A 43 -15.47 -9.83 6.17
C MET A 43 -15.88 -10.06 4.71
N VAL A 44 -15.68 -11.26 4.16
CA VAL A 44 -16.14 -11.62 2.81
C VAL A 44 -17.65 -11.44 2.68
N ALA A 45 -18.43 -11.92 3.66
CA ALA A 45 -19.89 -11.79 3.64
C ALA A 45 -20.36 -10.32 3.67
N SER A 46 -19.61 -9.44 4.34
CA SER A 46 -19.91 -8.01 4.46
C SER A 46 -19.61 -7.18 3.18
N LEU A 47 -18.89 -7.75 2.22
CA LEU A 47 -18.44 -7.07 1.00
C LEU A 47 -19.07 -7.75 -0.24
N PRO A 48 -20.19 -7.22 -0.79
CA PRO A 48 -20.91 -7.85 -1.89
C PRO A 48 -20.03 -8.21 -3.09
N ALA A 49 -19.17 -7.31 -3.53
CA ALA A 49 -18.26 -7.53 -4.65
C ALA A 49 -17.27 -8.70 -4.42
N VAL A 50 -16.82 -8.90 -3.17
CA VAL A 50 -15.92 -10.01 -2.82
C VAL A 50 -16.69 -11.31 -2.75
N ARG A 51 -17.88 -11.28 -2.12
CA ARG A 51 -18.77 -12.44 -2.03
C ARG A 51 -19.15 -12.95 -3.42
N GLU A 52 -19.48 -12.06 -4.34
CA GLU A 52 -19.79 -12.40 -5.74
C GLU A 52 -18.55 -12.96 -6.45
N ALA A 53 -17.39 -12.33 -6.32
CA ALA A 53 -16.15 -12.78 -6.95
C ALA A 53 -15.64 -14.14 -6.41
N THR A 54 -16.07 -14.54 -5.21
CA THR A 54 -15.65 -15.80 -4.55
C THR A 54 -16.78 -16.83 -4.46
N ALA A 55 -17.94 -16.54 -5.07
CA ALA A 55 -19.08 -17.44 -5.06
C ALA A 55 -18.72 -18.79 -5.70
N GLY A 56 -19.08 -19.89 -5.03
CA GLY A 56 -18.77 -21.25 -5.51
C GLY A 56 -17.30 -21.67 -5.41
N SER A 57 -16.42 -20.82 -4.89
CA SER A 57 -15.01 -21.16 -4.68
C SER A 57 -14.79 -21.92 -3.36
N ALA A 58 -13.83 -22.85 -3.34
CA ALA A 58 -13.38 -23.52 -2.13
C ALA A 58 -12.03 -22.94 -1.67
N ARG A 59 -11.85 -22.79 -0.36
CA ARG A 59 -10.58 -22.31 0.21
C ARG A 59 -9.51 -23.40 0.08
N THR A 60 -8.40 -23.10 -0.60
CA THR A 60 -7.31 -24.04 -0.84
C THR A 60 -6.17 -23.95 0.19
N THR A 61 -6.11 -22.87 0.99
CA THR A 61 -5.02 -22.63 1.96
C THR A 61 -5.53 -22.21 3.35
N ALA A 62 -4.68 -22.37 4.36
CA ALA A 62 -4.95 -21.81 5.69
C ALA A 62 -4.85 -20.28 5.67
N ILE A 63 -5.72 -19.62 6.44
CA ILE A 63 -5.70 -18.16 6.55
C ILE A 63 -4.52 -17.73 7.42
N ARG A 64 -3.67 -16.89 6.84
CA ARG A 64 -2.52 -16.29 7.52
C ARG A 64 -2.77 -14.81 7.71
N GLY A 65 -2.31 -14.28 8.83
CA GLY A 65 -2.41 -12.87 9.17
C GLY A 65 -1.12 -12.36 9.75
N LEU A 66 -0.87 -11.07 9.56
CA LEU A 66 0.24 -10.35 10.16
C LEU A 66 -0.31 -9.07 10.79
N ALA A 67 0.12 -8.79 12.02
CA ALA A 67 -0.15 -7.54 12.68
C ALA A 67 1.02 -7.15 13.60
N PRO A 68 1.27 -5.86 13.81
CA PRO A 68 0.63 -4.72 13.14
C PRO A 68 1.28 -4.39 11.78
N LEU A 69 0.50 -3.78 10.89
CA LEU A 69 0.94 -3.31 9.58
C LEU A 69 1.43 -1.85 9.63
N ALA A 70 1.96 -1.35 8.52
CA ALA A 70 2.38 0.05 8.34
C ALA A 70 3.42 0.55 9.38
N ARG A 71 4.55 -0.15 9.49
CA ARG A 71 5.64 0.20 10.42
C ARG A 71 6.59 1.23 9.80
N ARG A 72 6.96 2.26 10.57
CA ARG A 72 8.01 3.22 10.19
C ARG A 72 9.28 2.99 11.00
N VAL A 73 10.43 3.15 10.35
CA VAL A 73 11.75 3.15 11.01
C VAL A 73 12.28 4.58 11.09
N ARG A 74 12.93 4.92 12.20
CA ARG A 74 13.50 6.27 12.41
C ARG A 74 14.77 6.51 11.59
N ARG A 75 15.52 5.45 11.29
CA ARG A 75 16.79 5.49 10.58
C ARG A 75 16.90 4.26 9.69
N VAL A 76 17.25 4.46 8.42
CA VAL A 76 17.37 3.40 7.40
C VAL A 76 18.82 3.01 7.10
N SER A 77 19.79 3.73 7.67
CA SER A 77 21.22 3.44 7.49
C SER A 77 22.07 4.05 8.60
N GLY A 78 23.24 3.46 8.82
CA GLY A 78 24.25 3.96 9.75
C GLY A 78 25.60 3.26 9.52
N PRO A 79 26.56 3.43 10.43
CA PRO A 79 27.87 2.79 10.30
C PRO A 79 27.72 1.27 10.20
N GLY A 80 28.13 0.69 9.08
CA GLY A 80 28.11 -0.75 8.84
C GLY A 80 26.73 -1.37 8.56
N TYR A 81 25.67 -0.59 8.38
CA TYR A 81 24.35 -1.16 8.05
C TYR A 81 23.47 -0.25 7.18
N LEU A 82 22.60 -0.92 6.41
CA LEU A 82 21.53 -0.34 5.61
C LEU A 82 20.29 -1.23 5.76
N LEU A 83 19.11 -0.64 5.77
CA LEU A 83 17.83 -1.36 5.79
C LEU A 83 17.19 -1.27 4.40
N VAL A 84 16.65 -2.37 3.91
CA VAL A 84 16.02 -2.47 2.58
C VAL A 84 14.67 -3.17 2.68
N GLY A 85 13.74 -2.88 1.76
CA GLY A 85 12.40 -3.46 1.75
C GLY A 85 11.64 -3.17 3.03
N ASP A 86 10.92 -4.17 3.55
CA ASP A 86 10.11 -4.03 4.77
C ASP A 86 10.96 -3.74 6.01
N ALA A 87 12.25 -4.12 6.02
CA ALA A 87 13.17 -3.72 7.10
C ALA A 87 13.39 -2.20 7.14
N ALA A 88 13.24 -1.51 6.01
CA ALA A 88 13.30 -0.05 5.92
C ALA A 88 11.94 0.63 6.19
N GLY A 89 10.96 -0.13 6.70
CA GLY A 89 9.60 0.30 6.96
C GLY A 89 8.61 -0.19 5.90
N SER A 90 7.46 -0.65 6.38
CA SER A 90 6.34 -1.14 5.58
C SER A 90 5.23 -0.11 5.49
N THR A 91 4.55 -0.04 4.35
CA THR A 91 3.36 0.80 4.14
C THR A 91 2.10 -0.05 4.28
N ASP A 92 0.94 0.61 4.34
CA ASP A 92 -0.34 -0.07 4.21
C ASP A 92 -0.43 -0.77 2.83
N PRO A 93 -0.96 -2.01 2.75
CA PRO A 93 -0.93 -2.82 1.53
C PRO A 93 -1.96 -2.38 0.47
N PHE A 94 -2.84 -1.41 0.73
CA PHE A 94 -3.93 -1.04 -0.18
C PHE A 94 -3.46 -0.73 -1.60
N THR A 95 -2.31 -0.07 -1.74
CA THR A 95 -1.76 0.36 -3.03
C THR A 95 -0.79 -0.65 -3.66
N GLY A 96 -0.40 -1.71 -2.95
CA GLY A 96 0.50 -2.73 -3.50
C GLY A 96 1.98 -2.32 -3.63
N GLU A 97 2.38 -1.19 -3.03
CA GLU A 97 3.72 -0.59 -3.21
C GLU A 97 4.89 -1.40 -2.63
N GLY A 98 4.62 -2.44 -1.84
CA GLY A 98 5.64 -3.16 -1.08
C GLY A 98 6.76 -3.71 -1.97
N VAL A 99 6.40 -4.37 -3.08
CA VAL A 99 7.36 -4.96 -4.02
C VAL A 99 8.19 -3.87 -4.70
N PHE A 100 7.54 -2.82 -5.22
CA PHE A 100 8.23 -1.70 -5.86
C PHE A 100 9.24 -1.05 -4.91
N ARG A 101 8.82 -0.75 -3.67
CA ARG A 101 9.69 -0.15 -2.64
C ARG A 101 10.85 -1.06 -2.26
N ALA A 102 10.65 -2.37 -2.21
CA ALA A 102 11.70 -3.32 -1.94
C ALA A 102 12.74 -3.36 -3.06
N LEU A 103 12.30 -3.51 -4.31
CA LEU A 103 13.19 -3.57 -5.48
C LEU A 103 13.93 -2.25 -5.68
N ARG A 104 13.20 -1.13 -5.76
CA ARG A 104 13.81 0.19 -5.94
C ARG A 104 14.70 0.58 -4.75
N GLY A 105 14.31 0.20 -3.53
CA GLY A 105 15.12 0.39 -2.34
C GLY A 105 16.42 -0.42 -2.37
N ALA A 106 16.40 -1.62 -2.94
CA ALA A 106 17.57 -2.47 -3.12
C ALA A 106 18.54 -1.90 -4.16
N GLU A 107 18.05 -1.37 -5.28
CA GLU A 107 18.87 -0.68 -6.28
C GLU A 107 19.63 0.51 -5.69
N LEU A 108 18.92 1.35 -4.91
CA LEU A 108 19.53 2.49 -4.23
C LEU A 108 20.57 2.06 -3.19
N ALA A 109 20.31 0.95 -2.48
CA ALA A 109 21.25 0.41 -1.50
C ALA A 109 22.49 -0.15 -2.19
N ALA A 110 22.33 -0.88 -3.30
CA ALA A 110 23.43 -1.42 -4.09
C ALA A 110 24.34 -0.29 -4.60
N ALA A 111 23.78 0.80 -5.13
CA ALA A 111 24.56 1.95 -5.55
C ALA A 111 25.37 2.59 -4.41
N ALA A 112 24.78 2.72 -3.22
CA ALA A 112 25.47 3.26 -2.04
C ALA A 112 26.60 2.33 -1.55
N VAL A 113 26.35 1.02 -1.50
CA VAL A 113 27.33 0.00 -1.09
C VAL A 113 28.50 -0.06 -2.06
N THR A 114 28.23 -0.12 -3.36
CA THR A 114 29.29 -0.20 -4.38
C THR A 114 30.24 1.00 -4.32
N ARG A 115 29.72 2.22 -4.12
CA ARG A 115 30.56 3.41 -3.96
C ARG A 115 31.42 3.37 -2.71
N ALA A 116 30.86 2.91 -1.58
CA ALA A 116 31.60 2.76 -0.33
C ALA A 116 32.70 1.69 -0.42
N LEU A 117 32.42 0.55 -1.06
CA LEU A 117 33.41 -0.51 -1.26
C LEU A 117 34.54 -0.10 -2.20
N ALA A 118 34.27 0.77 -3.18
CA ALA A 118 35.30 1.30 -4.08
C ALA A 118 36.29 2.28 -3.40
N HIS A 119 35.96 2.79 -2.21
CA HIS A 119 36.77 3.78 -1.52
C HIS A 119 36.95 3.42 -0.03
N PRO A 120 38.11 2.87 0.35
CA PRO A 120 38.39 2.48 1.73
C PRO A 120 38.13 3.62 2.73
N GLY A 121 37.33 3.34 3.77
CA GLY A 121 36.98 4.30 4.83
C GLY A 121 35.73 5.14 4.58
N LEU A 122 35.13 5.08 3.38
CA LEU A 122 33.84 5.72 3.13
C LEU A 122 32.69 4.85 3.65
N LEU A 123 31.79 5.47 4.42
CA LEU A 123 30.52 4.84 4.78
C LEU A 123 29.56 4.89 3.56
N PRO A 124 28.61 3.95 3.44
CA PRO A 124 27.56 4.01 2.42
C PRO A 124 26.60 5.17 2.74
N ASP A 125 27.03 6.36 2.35
CA ASP A 125 26.33 7.63 2.51
C ASP A 125 25.34 7.87 1.37
N GLY A 126 24.52 8.92 1.52
CA GLY A 126 23.53 9.31 0.51
C GLY A 126 22.32 8.38 0.37
N TYR A 127 22.40 7.11 0.81
CA TYR A 127 21.30 6.15 0.70
C TYR A 127 19.98 6.68 1.30
N ALA A 128 20.03 7.21 2.52
CA ALA A 128 18.87 7.75 3.19
C ALA A 128 18.26 8.96 2.45
N ALA A 129 19.10 9.79 1.82
CA ALA A 129 18.64 10.94 1.04
C ALA A 129 18.00 10.48 -0.29
N ALA A 130 18.67 9.60 -1.02
CA ALA A 130 18.16 9.03 -2.27
C ALA A 130 16.84 8.28 -2.06
N ARG A 131 16.72 7.54 -0.95
CA ARG A 131 15.47 6.86 -0.56
C ARG A 131 14.33 7.84 -0.29
N ARG A 132 14.62 8.95 0.42
CA ARG A 132 13.61 10.00 0.66
C ARG A 132 13.17 10.63 -0.65
N GLU A 133 14.10 10.98 -1.53
CA GLU A 133 13.79 11.56 -2.84
C GLU A 133 12.92 10.62 -3.68
N ALA A 134 13.27 9.33 -3.73
CA ALA A 134 12.54 8.33 -4.50
C ALA A 134 11.11 8.09 -3.98
N PHE A 135 10.89 8.14 -2.66
CA PHE A 135 9.64 7.66 -2.06
C PHE A 135 8.76 8.71 -1.41
N ALA A 136 9.26 9.91 -1.06
CA ALA A 136 8.51 10.89 -0.27
C ALA A 136 7.17 11.29 -0.90
N ALA A 137 7.14 11.54 -2.21
CA ALA A 137 5.91 11.90 -2.91
C ALA A 137 4.87 10.76 -2.87
N LYS A 138 5.32 9.52 -3.07
CA LYS A 138 4.46 8.35 -3.03
C LYS A 138 3.95 8.08 -1.61
N GLU A 139 4.79 8.27 -0.60
CA GLU A 139 4.40 8.17 0.81
C GLU A 139 3.33 9.18 1.20
N LEU A 140 3.44 10.43 0.72
CA LEU A 140 2.42 11.46 0.94
C LEU A 140 1.10 11.12 0.24
N ALA A 141 1.15 10.64 -1.00
CA ALA A 141 -0.05 10.21 -1.73
C ALA A 141 -0.74 9.03 -1.02
N CYS A 142 0.03 8.03 -0.57
CA CYS A 142 -0.48 6.90 0.19
C CYS A 142 -1.05 7.33 1.56
N LEU A 143 -0.44 8.30 2.23
CA LEU A 143 -0.95 8.84 3.49
C LEU A 143 -2.31 9.53 3.27
N GLY A 144 -2.46 10.34 2.21
CA GLY A 144 -3.73 10.96 1.86
C GLY A 144 -4.82 9.91 1.61
N LEU A 145 -4.49 8.83 0.91
CA LEU A 145 -5.40 7.70 0.70
C LEU A 145 -5.75 6.98 2.01
N GLN A 146 -4.78 6.76 2.91
CA GLN A 146 -5.04 6.17 4.23
C GLN A 146 -5.97 7.05 5.07
N VAL A 147 -5.80 8.37 5.03
CA VAL A 147 -6.72 9.33 5.69
C VAL A 147 -8.12 9.23 5.10
N ALA A 148 -8.25 9.16 3.76
CA ALA A 148 -9.54 8.96 3.12
C ALA A 148 -10.18 7.63 3.55
N LEU A 149 -9.43 6.51 3.51
CA LEU A 149 -9.90 5.19 3.94
C LEU A 149 -10.34 5.14 5.41
N ALA A 150 -9.69 5.92 6.27
CA ALA A 150 -10.08 6.06 7.68
C ALA A 150 -11.39 6.84 7.88
N ALA A 151 -11.87 7.57 6.86
CA ALA A 151 -13.08 8.38 6.89
C ALA A 151 -14.03 7.98 5.74
N PRO A 152 -14.94 7.00 5.94
CA PRO A 152 -15.76 6.43 4.86
C PRO A 152 -16.51 7.46 4.00
N ASN A 153 -17.09 8.50 4.63
CA ASN A 153 -17.79 9.56 3.89
C ASN A 153 -16.85 10.35 2.96
N LEU A 154 -15.60 10.58 3.39
CA LEU A 154 -14.58 11.24 2.59
C LEU A 154 -14.11 10.34 1.44
N PHE A 155 -13.84 9.06 1.73
CA PHE A 155 -13.48 8.08 0.71
C PHE A 155 -14.55 7.99 -0.38
N ASP A 156 -15.81 7.81 0.00
CA ASP A 156 -16.93 7.70 -0.93
C ASP A 156 -17.13 8.98 -1.74
N HIS A 157 -16.94 10.15 -1.10
CA HIS A 157 -16.98 11.43 -1.79
C HIS A 157 -15.86 11.54 -2.83
N CYS A 158 -14.61 11.30 -2.45
CA CYS A 158 -13.47 11.34 -3.36
C CYS A 158 -13.60 10.31 -4.48
N LEU A 159 -14.14 9.11 -4.19
CA LEU A 159 -14.36 8.07 -5.19
C LEU A 159 -15.43 8.48 -6.22
N ARG A 160 -16.58 9.02 -5.77
CA ARG A 160 -17.60 9.55 -6.67
C ARG A 160 -17.05 10.67 -7.55
N ARG A 161 -16.23 11.55 -6.97
CA ARG A 161 -15.59 12.66 -7.69
C ARG A 161 -14.57 12.21 -8.71
N ALA A 162 -13.71 11.25 -8.34
CA ALA A 162 -12.79 10.65 -9.28
C ALA A 162 -13.57 10.02 -10.46
N GLY A 163 -14.67 9.33 -10.17
CA GLY A 163 -15.54 8.73 -11.20
C GLY A 163 -16.19 9.74 -12.15
N SER A 164 -16.46 10.97 -11.70
CA SER A 164 -17.03 12.03 -12.55
C SER A 164 -16.00 12.97 -13.19
N ARG A 165 -14.72 12.86 -12.80
CA ARG A 165 -13.65 13.74 -13.29
C ARG A 165 -12.51 12.91 -13.88
N GLU A 166 -12.50 12.79 -15.20
CA GLU A 166 -11.54 11.99 -15.98
C GLU A 166 -10.07 12.27 -15.63
N ARG A 167 -9.72 13.55 -15.41
CA ARG A 167 -8.36 13.95 -14.99
C ARG A 167 -7.97 13.30 -13.67
N ALA A 168 -8.83 13.38 -12.66
CA ALA A 168 -8.55 12.82 -11.34
C ALA A 168 -8.48 11.28 -11.42
N ALA A 169 -9.44 10.63 -12.08
CA ALA A 169 -9.41 9.18 -12.30
C ALA A 169 -8.11 8.72 -12.96
N ARG A 170 -7.75 9.29 -14.11
CA ARG A 170 -6.53 8.92 -14.84
C ARG A 170 -5.27 9.19 -14.02
N THR A 171 -5.20 10.32 -13.32
CA THR A 171 -4.02 10.66 -12.52
C THR A 171 -3.87 9.70 -11.36
N LEU A 172 -4.94 9.41 -10.61
CA LEU A 172 -4.88 8.46 -9.50
C LEU A 172 -4.56 7.04 -9.98
N ALA A 173 -5.19 6.58 -11.07
CA ALA A 173 -4.91 5.28 -11.66
C ALA A 173 -3.46 5.17 -12.13
N GLY A 174 -2.92 6.20 -12.79
CA GLY A 174 -1.53 6.24 -13.22
C GLY A 174 -0.55 6.31 -12.06
N VAL A 175 -0.85 7.11 -11.02
CA VAL A 175 0.02 7.23 -9.84
C VAL A 175 0.06 5.95 -9.03
N PHE A 176 -1.09 5.35 -8.72
CA PHE A 176 -1.15 4.10 -7.95
C PHE A 176 -0.82 2.86 -8.79
N GLY A 177 -0.83 2.97 -10.12
CA GLY A 177 -0.30 1.96 -11.03
C GLY A 177 1.18 2.14 -11.38
N ASP A 178 1.87 3.11 -10.79
CA ASP A 178 3.28 3.44 -11.08
C ASP A 178 3.59 3.81 -12.55
N TYR A 179 2.58 4.26 -13.30
CA TYR A 179 2.73 4.78 -14.68
C TYR A 179 2.89 6.30 -14.72
N LEU A 180 2.58 7.01 -13.63
CA LEU A 180 2.75 8.46 -13.49
C LEU A 180 3.54 8.81 -12.20
N PRO A 181 4.31 9.90 -12.21
CA PRO A 181 5.01 10.37 -11.01
C PRO A 181 4.04 10.68 -9.87
N ALA A 182 4.35 10.22 -8.65
CA ALA A 182 3.48 10.37 -7.49
C ALA A 182 3.10 11.82 -7.16
N GLN A 183 3.96 12.78 -7.50
CA GLN A 183 3.72 14.21 -7.35
C GLN A 183 2.48 14.67 -8.12
N ALA A 184 2.09 13.97 -9.19
CA ALA A 184 0.92 14.30 -9.98
C ALA A 184 -0.38 14.20 -9.15
N ALA A 185 -0.50 13.22 -8.25
CA ALA A 185 -1.65 13.08 -7.37
C ALA A 185 -1.73 14.20 -6.31
N LEU A 186 -0.60 14.82 -5.98
CA LEU A 186 -0.50 15.89 -4.99
C LEU A 186 -0.71 17.29 -5.60
N ARG A 187 -0.96 17.39 -6.91
CA ARG A 187 -1.19 18.66 -7.58
C ARG A 187 -2.48 19.31 -7.06
N PRO A 188 -2.49 20.63 -6.80
CA PRO A 188 -3.69 21.33 -6.32
C PRO A 188 -4.91 21.15 -7.20
N SER A 189 -4.73 21.04 -8.52
CA SER A 189 -5.82 20.79 -9.47
C SER A 189 -6.47 19.42 -9.27
N VAL A 190 -5.67 18.37 -9.06
CA VAL A 190 -6.15 17.00 -8.82
C VAL A 190 -6.79 16.91 -7.45
N LEU A 191 -6.17 17.50 -6.42
CA LEU A 191 -6.77 17.56 -5.09
C LEU A 191 -8.10 18.32 -5.11
N ALA A 192 -8.16 19.47 -5.78
CA ALA A 192 -9.40 20.21 -5.96
C ALA A 192 -10.48 19.37 -6.67
N ASP A 193 -10.12 18.62 -7.70
CA ASP A 193 -11.02 17.69 -8.37
C ASP A 193 -11.56 16.60 -7.43
N LEU A 194 -10.85 16.23 -6.36
CA LEU A 194 -11.29 15.20 -5.41
C LEU A 194 -12.17 15.72 -4.28
N VAL A 195 -12.00 16.98 -3.86
CA VAL A 195 -12.75 17.55 -2.72
C VAL A 195 -13.82 18.55 -3.11
N ARG A 196 -13.65 19.33 -4.18
CA ARG A 196 -14.61 20.41 -4.51
C ARG A 196 -15.99 19.88 -4.86
N PRO A 197 -17.06 20.61 -4.47
CA PRO A 197 -18.43 20.37 -4.89
C PRO A 197 -18.62 20.30 -6.42
#